data_AF-A0A256YVE5-F1
#
_entry.id   AF-A0A256YVE5-F1
#
_cell.length_a   1.000
_cell.length_b   1.000
_cell.length_c   1.000
_cell.angle_alpha   90.00
_cell.angle_beta   90.00
_cell.angle_gamma   90.00
#
_symmetry.space_group_name_H-M   'P 1'
#
loop_
_entity.id
_entity.type
_entity.pdbx_description
1 polymer ?
#
loop_
_entity_poly.entity_id
_entity_poly.type
_entity_poly.pdbx_seq_one_letter_code
_entity_poly.pdbx_strand_id
1 'polypeptide(L)'
;MPELNQLTTHIYNIPPYPAAYVDEYGNKTIIIKAINYSMAERIGKQISVASFGLVAGASLIMRGSELRRVIIPNTLSESYEIGKTIREAREKGEDPAIAVAKKVNGWVLFRGVVRKKEWEDREGYMWGTTYIDGTDEFKGHTAKIWFKNENHIMWFNDKVIATSPDIIVVIDAKTCEPITNTVLKEGTKVSVVELKGREQFRTPKGLEILGPRHFGFDIEYKPIEERVKEFSIIKP
;
A
#
# COMPACT_ATOMS: atom_id res chain seq x y z
N MET A 1 -0.98 1.19 -3.88
CA MET A 1 -1.38 2.27 -4.79
C MET A 1 -2.02 1.59 -5.99
N PRO A 2 -3.34 1.43 -5.98
CA PRO A 2 -4.03 0.68 -7.02
C PRO A 2 -4.05 1.40 -8.37
N GLU A 3 -3.96 2.73 -8.42
CA GLU A 3 -4.25 3.50 -9.64
C GLU A 3 -3.07 4.29 -10.18
N LEU A 4 -3.01 4.46 -11.50
CA LEU A 4 -1.89 5.16 -12.17
C LEU A 4 -1.76 6.64 -11.77
N ASN A 5 -2.88 7.31 -11.49
CA ASN A 5 -2.90 8.70 -11.00
C ASN A 5 -2.27 8.84 -9.60
N GLN A 6 -2.04 7.74 -8.88
CA GLN A 6 -1.43 7.78 -7.54
C GLN A 6 0.09 7.87 -7.62
N LEU A 7 0.72 7.83 -8.79
CA LEU A 7 2.16 8.00 -8.90
C LEU A 7 2.60 9.45 -8.62
N THR A 8 3.82 9.65 -8.12
CA THR A 8 4.37 11.00 -7.91
C THR A 8 4.43 11.80 -9.21
N THR A 9 4.60 11.16 -10.36
CA THR A 9 4.52 11.80 -11.68
C THR A 9 3.22 12.56 -11.88
N HIS A 10 2.10 12.07 -11.36
CA HIS A 10 0.82 12.76 -11.41
C HIS A 10 0.84 14.05 -10.57
N ILE A 11 1.42 13.97 -9.36
CA ILE A 11 1.60 15.14 -8.48
C ILE A 11 2.44 16.21 -9.19
N TYR A 12 3.47 15.82 -9.93
CA TYR A 12 4.35 16.71 -10.69
C TYR A 12 3.88 17.03 -12.12
N ASN A 13 2.66 16.63 -12.51
CA ASN A 13 2.08 16.88 -13.85
C ASN A 13 2.89 16.30 -15.03
N ILE A 14 3.64 15.23 -14.81
CA ILE A 14 4.30 14.49 -15.89
C ILE A 14 3.28 13.52 -16.47
N PRO A 15 3.03 13.49 -17.79
CA PRO A 15 2.07 12.56 -18.37
C PRO A 15 2.58 11.10 -18.30
N PRO A 16 1.68 10.09 -18.23
CA PRO A 16 2.07 8.69 -18.27
C PRO A 16 2.39 8.19 -19.68
N TYR A 17 2.30 9.05 -20.69
CA TYR A 17 2.53 8.73 -22.10
C TYR A 17 3.71 9.55 -22.67
N PRO A 18 4.38 9.08 -23.74
CA PRO A 18 4.08 7.83 -24.46
C PRO A 18 4.33 6.59 -23.60
N ALA A 19 3.47 5.58 -23.78
CA ALA A 19 3.59 4.29 -23.10
C ALA A 19 3.64 3.17 -24.13
N ALA A 20 4.66 2.32 -24.06
CA ALA A 20 4.81 1.15 -24.91
C ALA A 20 4.42 -0.11 -24.11
N TYR A 21 3.66 -0.99 -24.75
CA TYR A 21 3.23 -2.27 -24.20
C TYR A 21 3.66 -3.40 -25.13
N VAL A 22 4.19 -4.47 -24.56
CA VAL A 22 4.57 -5.70 -25.27
C VAL A 22 3.98 -6.89 -24.53
N ASP A 23 3.21 -7.72 -25.22
CA ASP A 23 2.69 -8.96 -24.65
C ASP A 23 3.61 -10.16 -24.90
N GLU A 24 3.31 -11.28 -24.22
CA GLU A 24 4.08 -12.53 -24.33
C GLU A 24 4.11 -13.14 -25.74
N TYR A 25 3.18 -12.73 -26.61
CA TYR A 25 3.10 -13.17 -28.01
C TYR A 25 3.85 -12.24 -28.97
N GLY A 26 4.42 -11.14 -28.45
CA GLY A 26 5.22 -10.19 -29.21
C GLY A 26 4.42 -9.08 -29.89
N ASN A 27 3.12 -8.93 -29.60
CA ASN A 27 2.35 -7.78 -30.07
C ASN A 27 2.86 -6.52 -29.38
N LYS A 28 2.93 -5.42 -30.14
CA LYS A 28 3.47 -4.14 -29.68
C LYS A 28 2.44 -3.05 -29.84
N THR A 29 2.07 -2.40 -28.74
CA THR A 29 1.11 -1.29 -28.73
C THR A 29 1.77 -0.05 -28.14
N ILE A 30 1.47 1.13 -28.69
CA ILE A 30 1.96 2.40 -28.16
C ILE A 30 0.77 3.33 -27.92
N ILE A 31 0.61 3.78 -26.68
CA ILE A 31 -0.25 4.91 -26.34
C ILE A 31 0.58 6.17 -26.52
N ILE A 32 0.39 6.87 -27.65
CA ILE A 32 1.10 8.13 -27.93
C ILE A 32 0.62 9.25 -27.01
N LYS A 33 -0.69 9.33 -26.79
CA LYS A 33 -1.35 10.35 -25.97
C LYS A 33 -2.66 9.80 -25.42
N ALA A 34 -2.99 10.20 -24.20
CA ALA A 34 -4.33 10.07 -23.62
C ALA A 34 -4.81 11.44 -23.14
N ILE A 35 -6.12 11.59 -22.93
CA ILE A 35 -6.68 12.86 -22.44
C ILE A 35 -6.31 13.14 -20.97
N ASN A 36 -6.02 12.10 -20.18
CA ASN A 36 -5.62 12.17 -18.78
C ASN A 36 -5.05 10.82 -18.30
N TYR A 37 -4.64 10.76 -17.03
CA TYR A 37 -4.11 9.56 -16.36
C TYR A 37 -5.09 8.39 -16.35
N SER A 38 -6.35 8.64 -15.98
CA SER A 38 -7.37 7.60 -15.87
C SER A 38 -7.68 6.96 -17.22
N MET A 39 -7.69 7.74 -18.30
CA MET A 39 -7.86 7.20 -19.65
C MET A 39 -6.63 6.40 -20.11
N ALA A 40 -5.41 6.85 -19.79
CA ALA A 40 -4.19 6.10 -20.10
C ALA A 40 -4.20 4.73 -19.41
N GLU A 41 -4.55 4.69 -18.12
CA GLU A 41 -4.72 3.46 -17.36
C GLU A 41 -5.82 2.56 -17.94
N ARG A 42 -6.99 3.13 -18.26
CA ARG A 42 -8.10 2.39 -18.87
C ARG A 42 -7.68 1.72 -20.18
N ILE A 43 -7.00 2.45 -21.07
CA ILE A 43 -6.48 1.89 -22.34
C ILE A 43 -5.45 0.79 -22.05
N GLY A 44 -4.49 1.04 -21.16
CA GLY A 44 -3.48 0.05 -20.76
C GLY A 44 -4.09 -1.24 -20.22
N LYS A 45 -5.11 -1.15 -19.37
CA LYS A 45 -5.87 -2.30 -18.87
C LYS A 45 -6.55 -3.08 -19.99
N GLN A 46 -7.14 -2.40 -20.99
CA GLN A 46 -7.77 -3.09 -22.12
C GLN A 46 -6.75 -3.84 -22.99
N ILE A 47 -5.53 -3.33 -23.13
CA ILE A 47 -4.43 -4.05 -23.79
C ILE A 47 -4.13 -5.35 -23.02
N SER A 48 -4.05 -5.30 -21.69
CA SER A 48 -3.85 -6.49 -20.85
C SER A 48 -4.99 -7.50 -20.89
N VAL A 49 -6.24 -7.05 -21.04
CA VAL A 49 -7.38 -7.96 -21.21
C VAL A 49 -7.33 -8.66 -22.57
N ALA A 50 -6.95 -7.94 -23.63
CA ALA A 50 -6.91 -8.48 -24.99
C ALA A 50 -5.75 -9.45 -25.24
N SER A 51 -4.65 -9.35 -24.47
CA SER A 51 -3.44 -10.16 -24.69
C SER A 51 -3.57 -11.62 -24.27
N PHE A 52 -4.59 -12.01 -23.50
CA PHE A 52 -4.75 -13.35 -22.91
C PHE A 52 -3.49 -13.87 -22.17
N GLY A 53 -2.64 -12.96 -21.69
CA GLY A 53 -1.29 -13.25 -21.20
C GLY A 53 -0.64 -12.05 -20.53
N LEU A 54 0.62 -12.18 -20.14
CA LEU A 54 1.35 -11.08 -19.49
C LEU A 54 1.63 -9.95 -20.47
N VAL A 55 1.51 -8.71 -19.99
CA VAL A 55 1.89 -7.50 -20.72
C VAL A 55 2.92 -6.72 -19.93
N ALA A 56 4.07 -6.49 -20.53
CA ALA A 56 5.07 -5.57 -20.03
C ALA A 56 4.79 -4.15 -20.53
N GLY A 57 4.87 -3.16 -19.64
CA GLY A 57 4.68 -1.75 -19.97
C GLY A 57 5.94 -0.92 -19.67
N ALA A 58 6.30 -0.03 -20.58
CA ALA A 58 7.30 1.02 -20.37
C ALA A 58 6.63 2.38 -20.59
N SER A 59 6.61 3.21 -19.55
CA SER A 59 5.91 4.50 -19.53
C SER A 59 6.70 5.54 -18.73
N LEU A 60 6.14 6.74 -18.54
CA LEU A 60 6.73 7.79 -17.70
C LEU A 60 8.13 8.24 -18.17
N ILE A 61 8.33 8.28 -19.50
CA ILE A 61 9.58 8.78 -20.09
C ILE A 61 9.75 10.24 -19.68
N MET A 62 10.88 10.55 -19.05
CA MET A 62 11.19 11.89 -18.55
C MET A 62 12.68 12.19 -18.64
N ARG A 63 13.04 13.47 -18.67
CA ARG A 63 14.44 13.89 -18.64
C ARG A 63 15.03 13.60 -17.25
N GLY A 64 16.32 13.33 -17.17
CA GLY A 64 17.00 13.13 -15.89
C GLY A 64 16.89 14.34 -14.93
N SER A 65 16.73 15.55 -15.47
CA SER A 65 16.45 16.76 -14.70
C SER A 65 15.07 16.75 -14.03
N GLU A 66 14.07 16.13 -14.65
CA GLU A 66 12.72 15.95 -14.09
C GLU A 66 12.69 14.82 -13.08
N LEU A 67 13.38 13.71 -13.40
CA LEU A 67 13.44 12.51 -12.56
C LEU A 67 13.81 12.84 -11.11
N ARG A 68 14.86 13.66 -10.90
CA ARG A 68 15.33 14.04 -9.56
C ARG A 68 14.27 14.72 -8.69
N ARG A 69 13.30 15.40 -9.30
CA ARG A 69 12.22 16.10 -8.59
C ARG A 69 11.04 15.19 -8.26
N VAL A 70 10.91 14.07 -8.98
CA VAL A 70 9.69 13.25 -9.03
C VAL A 70 9.85 11.95 -8.26
N ILE A 71 11.04 11.34 -8.33
CA ILE A 71 11.28 10.06 -7.67
C ILE A 71 11.30 10.23 -6.14
N ILE A 72 10.85 9.18 -5.45
CA ILE A 72 11.16 9.00 -4.04
C ILE A 72 12.50 8.25 -3.99
N PRO A 73 13.59 8.90 -3.54
CA PRO A 73 14.91 8.27 -3.55
C PRO A 73 15.00 7.14 -2.51
N ASN A 74 16.00 6.28 -2.67
CA ASN A 74 16.44 5.27 -1.69
C ASN A 74 15.45 4.14 -1.35
N THR A 75 14.30 4.02 -2.03
CA THR A 75 13.28 3.00 -1.71
C THR A 75 13.78 1.55 -1.80
N LEU A 76 14.72 1.27 -2.71
CA LEU A 76 15.38 -0.04 -2.79
C LEU A 76 16.32 -0.29 -1.60
N SER A 77 17.09 0.73 -1.21
CA SER A 77 17.98 0.65 -0.03
C SER A 77 17.17 0.52 1.26
N GLU A 78 16.06 1.23 1.39
CA GLU A 78 15.14 1.09 2.53
C GLU A 78 14.54 -0.33 2.58
N SER A 79 14.10 -0.88 1.45
CA SER A 79 13.61 -2.27 1.36
C SER A 79 14.65 -3.28 1.82
N TYR A 80 15.91 -3.11 1.38
CA TYR A 80 17.04 -3.94 1.82
C TYR A 80 17.26 -3.85 3.33
N GLU A 81 17.28 -2.63 3.88
CA GLU A 81 17.50 -2.40 5.32
C GLU A 81 16.37 -3.00 6.17
N ILE A 82 15.12 -2.95 5.71
CA ILE A 82 13.98 -3.61 6.38
C ILE A 82 14.18 -5.13 6.38
N GLY A 83 14.47 -5.73 5.22
CA GLY A 83 14.71 -7.17 5.13
C GLY A 83 15.87 -7.65 6.00
N LYS A 84 16.97 -6.88 6.02
CA LYS A 84 18.11 -7.12 6.92
C LYS A 84 17.68 -7.05 8.40
N THR A 85 16.91 -6.04 8.78
CA THR A 85 16.40 -5.86 10.15
C THR A 85 15.55 -7.05 10.59
N ILE A 86 14.65 -7.53 9.72
CA ILE A 86 13.81 -8.71 10.00
C ILE A 86 14.68 -9.94 10.27
N ARG A 87 15.65 -10.20 9.40
CA ARG A 87 16.55 -11.36 9.54
C ARG A 87 17.35 -11.30 10.84
N GLU A 88 17.98 -10.16 11.14
CA GLU A 88 18.83 -10.00 12.32
C GLU A 88 18.03 -10.06 13.63
N ALA A 89 16.81 -9.49 13.68
CA ALA A 89 15.94 -9.59 14.84
C ALA A 89 15.56 -11.05 15.12
N ARG A 90 15.20 -11.81 14.07
CA ARG A 90 14.89 -13.25 14.18
C ARG A 90 16.07 -14.07 14.68
N GLU A 91 17.28 -13.81 14.17
CA GLU A 91 18.51 -14.48 14.59
C GLU A 91 18.83 -14.24 16.08
N LYS A 92 18.46 -13.07 16.61
CA LYS A 92 18.63 -12.71 18.03
C LYS A 92 17.49 -13.16 18.93
N GLY A 93 16.41 -13.72 18.38
CA GLY A 93 15.18 -14.05 19.13
C GLY A 93 14.41 -12.81 19.61
N GLU A 94 14.64 -11.66 18.99
CA GLU A 94 13.90 -10.43 19.23
C GLU A 94 12.57 -10.44 18.46
N ASP A 95 11.68 -9.51 18.80
CA ASP A 95 10.42 -9.31 18.08
C ASP A 95 10.68 -8.54 16.77
N PRO A 96 10.58 -9.20 15.60
CA PRO A 96 10.92 -8.57 14.33
C PRO A 96 9.95 -7.44 13.94
N ALA A 97 8.68 -7.49 14.35
CA ALA A 97 7.71 -6.44 14.06
C ALA A 97 8.07 -5.14 14.80
N ILE A 98 8.46 -5.25 16.07
CA ILE A 98 8.94 -4.13 16.87
C ILE A 98 10.26 -3.58 16.29
N ALA A 99 11.19 -4.46 15.92
CA ALA A 99 12.48 -4.05 15.34
C ALA A 99 12.30 -3.27 14.02
N VAL A 100 11.42 -3.73 13.13
CA VAL A 100 11.07 -3.02 11.89
C VAL A 100 10.40 -1.69 12.20
N ALA A 101 9.40 -1.68 13.08
CA ALA A 101 8.71 -0.44 13.47
C ALA A 101 9.70 0.62 14.01
N LYS A 102 10.68 0.22 14.84
CA LYS A 102 11.79 1.11 15.26
C LYS A 102 12.57 1.65 14.07
N LYS A 103 13.04 0.76 13.19
CA LYS A 103 13.90 1.10 12.05
C LYS A 103 13.25 2.12 11.11
N VAL A 104 11.93 2.03 10.93
CA VAL A 104 11.18 2.89 10.00
C VAL A 104 10.45 4.06 10.69
N ASN A 105 10.64 4.25 12.00
CA ASN A 105 9.86 5.19 12.82
C ASN A 105 8.34 5.00 12.66
N GLY A 106 7.91 3.73 12.60
CA GLY A 106 6.53 3.29 12.49
C GLY A 106 5.98 2.74 13.81
N TRP A 107 4.84 2.06 13.73
CA TRP A 107 4.12 1.53 14.90
C TRP A 107 3.58 0.12 14.62
N VAL A 108 3.53 -0.71 15.66
CA VAL A 108 2.75 -1.95 15.60
C VAL A 108 1.36 -1.63 16.17
N LEU A 109 0.37 -1.54 15.28
CA LEU A 109 -0.98 -1.10 15.65
C LEU A 109 -1.82 -2.20 16.28
N PHE A 110 -1.60 -3.45 15.87
CA PHE A 110 -2.45 -4.58 16.27
C PHE A 110 -1.76 -5.93 16.08
N ARG A 111 -2.15 -6.91 16.89
CA ARG A 111 -1.79 -8.32 16.74
C ARG A 111 -3.01 -9.19 16.89
N GLY A 112 -3.13 -10.21 16.05
CA GLY A 112 -4.29 -11.06 16.11
C GLY A 112 -4.31 -12.19 15.10
N VAL A 113 -5.49 -12.80 14.97
CA VAL A 113 -5.79 -13.84 13.99
C VAL A 113 -6.80 -13.30 13.00
N VAL A 114 -6.56 -13.50 11.71
CA VAL A 114 -7.54 -13.15 10.68
C VAL A 114 -8.79 -14.00 10.87
N ARG A 115 -9.89 -13.37 11.29
CA ARG A 115 -11.18 -14.01 11.52
C ARG A 115 -11.90 -14.27 10.20
N LYS A 116 -11.89 -13.28 9.31
CA LYS A 116 -12.68 -13.27 8.08
C LYS A 116 -12.03 -12.38 7.03
N LYS A 117 -12.13 -12.75 5.76
CA LYS A 117 -11.78 -11.85 4.64
C LYS A 117 -12.85 -11.90 3.56
N GLU A 118 -13.51 -10.77 3.34
CA GLU A 118 -14.51 -10.61 2.29
C GLU A 118 -13.94 -9.77 1.16
N TRP A 119 -14.09 -10.22 -0.08
CA TRP A 119 -13.60 -9.47 -1.23
C TRP A 119 -14.35 -9.81 -2.52
N GLU A 120 -14.26 -8.90 -3.48
CA GLU A 120 -14.78 -9.03 -4.84
C GLU A 120 -13.75 -8.50 -5.85
N ASP A 121 -13.77 -9.02 -7.08
CA ASP A 121 -13.14 -8.35 -8.22
C ASP A 121 -14.14 -7.35 -8.80
N ARG A 122 -13.74 -6.08 -8.84
CA ARG A 122 -14.52 -5.00 -9.43
C ARG A 122 -13.60 -4.13 -10.29
N GLU A 123 -13.81 -4.18 -11.60
CA GLU A 123 -13.04 -3.42 -12.61
C GLU A 123 -11.53 -3.75 -12.63
N GLY A 124 -11.17 -5.01 -12.35
CA GLY A 124 -9.77 -5.45 -12.29
C GLY A 124 -9.04 -4.93 -11.04
N TYR A 125 -9.79 -4.75 -9.97
CA TYR A 125 -9.28 -4.40 -8.64
C TYR A 125 -9.89 -5.36 -7.62
N MET A 126 -9.08 -5.74 -6.63
CA MET A 126 -9.52 -6.52 -5.49
C MET A 126 -10.02 -5.57 -4.40
N TRP A 127 -11.33 -5.49 -4.20
CA TRP A 127 -11.95 -4.69 -3.14
C TRP A 127 -12.37 -5.58 -2.01
N GLY A 128 -12.14 -5.18 -0.77
CA GLY A 128 -12.58 -5.99 0.34
C GLY A 128 -12.23 -5.47 1.72
N THR A 129 -12.53 -6.29 2.72
CA THR A 129 -12.23 -6.02 4.12
C THR A 129 -11.73 -7.28 4.82
N THR A 130 -10.60 -7.14 5.48
CA THR A 130 -10.01 -8.14 6.36
C THR A 130 -10.41 -7.83 7.80
N TYR A 131 -10.91 -8.83 8.54
CA TYR A 131 -11.28 -8.73 9.95
C TYR A 131 -10.29 -9.54 10.79
N ILE A 132 -9.82 -8.96 11.88
CA ILE A 132 -8.78 -9.54 12.74
C ILE A 132 -9.25 -9.49 14.19
N ASP A 133 -9.25 -10.65 14.86
CA ASP A 133 -9.53 -10.75 16.29
C ASP A 133 -8.21 -10.66 17.07
N GLY A 134 -8.18 -9.78 18.07
CA GLY A 134 -6.96 -9.48 18.81
C GLY A 134 -6.46 -10.63 19.69
N THR A 135 -5.15 -10.79 19.75
CA THR A 135 -4.46 -11.73 20.66
C THR A 135 -3.65 -10.97 21.70
N ASP A 136 -3.26 -11.68 22.77
CA ASP A 136 -2.34 -11.18 23.79
C ASP A 136 -2.81 -9.83 24.39
N GLU A 137 -2.03 -8.76 24.26
CA GLU A 137 -2.35 -7.41 24.72
C GLU A 137 -3.60 -6.80 24.04
N PHE A 138 -4.03 -7.35 22.90
CA PHE A 138 -5.22 -6.95 22.16
C PHE A 138 -6.41 -7.89 22.37
N LYS A 139 -6.32 -8.85 23.29
CA LYS A 139 -7.41 -9.79 23.55
C LYS A 139 -8.72 -9.07 23.92
N GLY A 140 -9.79 -9.42 23.21
CA GLY A 140 -11.11 -8.78 23.38
C GLY A 140 -11.30 -7.51 22.54
N HIS A 141 -10.29 -7.10 21.77
CA HIS A 141 -10.40 -6.05 20.77
C HIS A 141 -10.44 -6.62 19.36
N THR A 142 -10.95 -5.83 18.42
CA THR A 142 -11.04 -6.20 17.01
C THR A 142 -10.46 -5.11 16.12
N ALA A 143 -9.91 -5.53 14.99
CA ALA A 143 -9.49 -4.66 13.91
C ALA A 143 -10.14 -5.06 12.60
N LYS A 144 -10.37 -4.08 11.73
CA LYS A 144 -10.72 -4.33 10.32
C LYS A 144 -9.90 -3.43 9.42
N ILE A 145 -9.51 -3.96 8.26
CA ILE A 145 -8.70 -3.27 7.26
C ILE A 145 -9.45 -3.34 5.94
N TRP A 146 -9.82 -2.16 5.42
CA TRP A 146 -10.36 -2.03 4.08
C TRP A 146 -9.24 -1.84 3.06
N PHE A 147 -9.37 -2.51 1.91
CA PHE A 147 -8.37 -2.50 0.86
C PHE A 147 -8.99 -2.39 -0.54
N LYS A 148 -8.20 -1.82 -1.45
CA LYS A 148 -8.36 -1.85 -2.91
C LYS A 148 -7.00 -2.23 -3.49
N ASN A 149 -6.78 -3.52 -3.75
CA ASN A 149 -5.46 -4.16 -3.91
C ASN A 149 -4.57 -4.01 -2.66
N GLU A 150 -4.22 -2.77 -2.30
CA GLU A 150 -3.46 -2.42 -1.09
C GLU A 150 -4.38 -1.96 0.05
N ASN A 151 -3.86 -2.05 1.28
CA ASN A 151 -4.56 -1.63 2.49
C ASN A 151 -4.61 -0.10 2.58
N HIS A 152 -5.80 0.45 2.82
CA HIS A 152 -6.02 1.89 2.79
C HIS A 152 -6.62 2.46 4.06
N ILE A 153 -7.45 1.71 4.79
CA ILE A 153 -8.06 2.22 6.02
C ILE A 153 -8.11 1.09 7.05
N MET A 154 -7.70 1.39 8.29
CA MET A 154 -7.83 0.47 9.40
C MET A 154 -8.67 1.09 10.52
N TRP A 155 -9.52 0.27 11.12
CA TRP A 155 -10.24 0.58 12.34
C TRP A 155 -9.78 -0.34 13.47
N PHE A 156 -9.71 0.22 14.68
CA PHE A 156 -9.52 -0.46 15.96
C PHE A 156 -10.78 -0.24 16.81
N ASN A 157 -11.51 -1.30 17.17
CA ASN A 157 -12.81 -1.21 17.85
C ASN A 157 -13.73 -0.13 17.22
N ASP A 158 -13.90 -0.20 15.89
CA ASP A 158 -14.70 0.72 15.07
C ASP A 158 -14.25 2.19 15.03
N LYS A 159 -13.11 2.53 15.63
CA LYS A 159 -12.47 3.85 15.48
C LYS A 159 -11.36 3.80 14.45
N VAL A 160 -11.33 4.74 13.52
CA VAL A 160 -10.27 4.84 12.50
C VAL A 160 -8.93 5.10 13.18
N ILE A 161 -7.96 4.21 12.97
CA ILE A 161 -6.60 4.33 13.51
C ILE A 161 -5.56 4.65 12.43
N ALA A 162 -5.82 4.24 11.19
CA ALA A 162 -4.90 4.38 10.07
C ALA A 162 -5.64 4.72 8.78
N THR A 163 -5.06 5.57 7.94
CA THR A 163 -5.58 5.86 6.60
C THR A 163 -4.43 6.15 5.64
N SER A 164 -4.56 5.76 4.37
CA SER A 164 -3.71 6.29 3.31
C SER A 164 -3.68 7.83 3.32
N PRO A 165 -2.55 8.45 2.96
CA PRO A 165 -1.34 7.86 2.36
C PRO A 165 -0.36 7.17 3.32
N ASP A 166 -0.66 7.10 4.62
CA ASP A 166 0.11 6.24 5.53
C ASP A 166 -0.02 4.76 5.11
N ILE A 167 1.03 3.98 5.35
CA ILE A 167 1.21 2.65 4.75
C ILE A 167 0.87 1.59 5.79
N ILE A 168 -0.24 0.88 5.57
CA ILE A 168 -0.71 -0.20 6.43
C ILE A 168 -0.19 -1.54 5.89
N VAL A 169 0.68 -2.22 6.65
CA VAL A 169 1.29 -3.48 6.25
C VAL A 169 0.83 -4.59 7.18
N VAL A 170 0.29 -5.65 6.59
CA VAL A 170 -0.02 -6.90 7.32
C VAL A 170 1.16 -7.84 7.16
N ILE A 171 1.71 -8.31 8.27
CA ILE A 171 2.88 -9.20 8.31
C ILE A 171 2.54 -10.48 9.06
N ASP A 172 3.19 -11.59 8.70
CA ASP A 172 3.12 -12.83 9.47
C ASP A 172 3.65 -12.59 10.89
N ALA A 173 2.89 -13.01 11.91
CA ALA A 173 3.23 -12.74 13.31
C ALA A 173 4.53 -13.42 13.77
N LYS A 174 4.99 -14.47 13.08
CA LYS A 174 6.21 -15.22 13.43
C LYS A 174 7.40 -14.80 12.58
N THR A 175 7.23 -14.69 11.26
CA THR A 175 8.35 -14.45 10.33
C THR A 175 8.56 -12.97 10.02
N CYS A 176 7.57 -12.12 10.29
CA CYS A 176 7.51 -10.72 9.89
C CYS A 176 7.57 -10.51 8.36
N GLU A 177 7.32 -11.55 7.58
CA GLU A 177 7.20 -11.43 6.13
C GLU A 177 5.86 -10.75 5.77
N PRO A 178 5.87 -9.78 4.83
CA PRO A 178 4.66 -9.11 4.41
C PRO A 178 3.72 -10.07 3.67
N ILE A 179 2.44 -10.02 4.02
CA ILE A 179 1.40 -10.85 3.41
C ILE A 179 0.53 -9.96 2.54
N THR A 180 0.51 -10.22 1.23
CA THR A 180 -0.35 -9.49 0.31
C THR A 180 -1.82 -9.90 0.49
N ASN A 181 -2.73 -8.99 0.15
CA ASN A 181 -4.17 -9.30 0.17
C ASN A 181 -4.52 -10.49 -0.73
N THR A 182 -3.75 -10.79 -1.78
CA THR A 182 -3.96 -11.95 -2.64
C THR A 182 -3.76 -13.29 -1.95
N VAL A 183 -2.90 -13.37 -0.92
CA VAL A 183 -2.56 -14.64 -0.26
C VAL A 183 -2.99 -14.71 1.22
N LEU A 184 -3.40 -13.59 1.81
CA LEU A 184 -3.90 -13.53 3.19
C LEU A 184 -5.18 -14.38 3.34
N LYS A 185 -5.21 -15.23 4.37
CA LYS A 185 -6.28 -16.22 4.63
C LYS A 185 -6.82 -16.11 6.04
N GLU A 186 -8.02 -16.63 6.23
CA GLU A 186 -8.60 -16.85 7.57
C GLU A 186 -7.73 -17.82 8.38
N GLY A 187 -7.61 -17.57 9.68
CA GLY A 187 -6.76 -18.33 10.60
C GLY A 187 -5.28 -17.90 10.60
N THR A 188 -4.83 -17.03 9.70
CA THR A 188 -3.46 -16.52 9.71
C THR A 188 -3.22 -15.63 10.94
N LYS A 189 -2.14 -15.90 11.69
CA LYS A 189 -1.66 -15.04 12.77
C LYS A 189 -0.85 -13.88 12.19
N VAL A 190 -1.26 -12.66 12.48
CA VAL A 190 -0.69 -11.46 11.87
C VAL A 190 -0.35 -10.38 12.90
N SER A 191 0.64 -9.56 12.56
CA SER A 191 0.79 -8.23 13.14
C SER A 191 0.49 -7.18 12.06
N VAL A 192 -0.05 -6.04 12.47
CA VAL A 192 -0.28 -4.90 11.58
C VAL A 192 0.70 -3.79 11.95
N VAL A 193 1.55 -3.42 11.00
CA VAL A 193 2.56 -2.37 11.15
C VAL A 193 2.18 -1.20 10.26
N GLU A 194 2.33 0.01 10.77
CA GLU A 194 2.08 1.22 10.00
C GLU A 194 3.32 2.10 9.90
N LEU A 195 3.51 2.66 8.70
CA LEU A 195 4.58 3.59 8.37
C LEU A 195 3.98 4.91 7.89
N LYS A 196 4.71 5.99 8.11
CA LYS A 196 4.36 7.31 7.58
C LYS A 196 4.30 7.28 6.05
N GLY A 197 3.26 7.88 5.51
CA GLY A 197 3.13 8.21 4.10
C GLY A 197 4.22 9.19 3.69
N ARG A 198 4.66 9.10 2.44
CA ARG A 198 5.69 10.01 1.91
C ARG A 198 5.12 11.43 1.82
N GLU A 199 5.96 12.42 2.10
CA GLU A 199 5.57 13.83 2.14
C GLU A 199 4.86 14.30 0.85
N GLN A 200 5.26 13.79 -0.31
CA GLN A 200 4.61 14.08 -1.58
C GLN A 200 3.10 13.78 -1.55
N PHE A 201 2.71 12.68 -0.91
CA PHE A 201 1.31 12.24 -0.81
C PHE A 201 0.54 12.91 0.34
N ARG A 202 1.23 13.55 1.28
CA ARG A 202 0.62 14.31 2.39
C ARG A 202 0.22 15.75 2.00
N THR A 203 0.53 16.18 0.77
CA THR A 203 0.07 17.46 0.20
C THR A 203 -1.40 17.42 -0.20
N PRO A 204 -2.09 18.56 -0.37
CA PRO A 204 -3.49 18.58 -0.84
C PRO A 204 -3.72 17.76 -2.12
N LYS A 205 -2.81 17.88 -3.10
CA LYS A 205 -2.88 17.13 -4.36
C LYS A 205 -2.62 15.63 -4.17
N GLY A 206 -1.75 15.26 -3.22
CA GLY A 206 -1.52 13.86 -2.86
C GLY A 206 -2.72 13.23 -2.15
N LEU A 207 -3.38 14.00 -1.27
CA LEU A 207 -4.56 13.57 -0.55
C LEU A 207 -5.80 13.46 -1.46
N GLU A 208 -5.87 14.26 -2.52
CA GLU A 208 -6.93 14.16 -3.53
C GLU A 208 -6.96 12.78 -4.22
N ILE A 209 -5.78 12.21 -4.48
CA ILE A 209 -5.62 10.95 -5.26
C ILE A 209 -5.40 9.71 -4.39
N LEU A 210 -4.96 9.87 -3.14
CA LEU A 210 -4.57 8.75 -2.27
C LEU A 210 -5.10 8.87 -0.84
N GLY A 211 -5.75 9.99 -0.49
CA GLY A 211 -6.42 10.13 0.80
C GLY A 211 -7.69 9.28 0.89
N PRO A 212 -8.25 9.11 2.10
CA PRO A 212 -9.45 8.29 2.30
C PRO A 212 -10.68 8.76 1.48
N ARG A 213 -10.81 10.07 1.21
CA ARG A 213 -11.90 10.62 0.38
C ARG A 213 -11.83 10.17 -1.08
N HIS A 214 -10.62 9.95 -1.63
CA HIS A 214 -10.43 9.37 -2.97
C HIS A 214 -11.13 8.02 -3.07
N PHE A 215 -11.08 7.24 -1.99
CA PHE A 215 -11.69 5.92 -1.90
C PHE A 215 -13.17 5.95 -1.49
N GLY A 216 -13.79 7.13 -1.42
CA GLY A 216 -15.21 7.29 -1.10
C GLY A 216 -15.54 7.31 0.40
N PHE A 217 -14.54 7.43 1.28
CA PHE A 217 -14.78 7.55 2.72
C PHE A 217 -14.75 9.02 3.15
N ASP A 218 -15.83 9.48 3.81
CA ASP A 218 -15.86 10.80 4.44
C ASP A 218 -15.06 10.80 5.76
N ILE A 219 -13.74 10.68 5.61
CA ILE A 219 -12.77 10.69 6.70
C ILE A 219 -11.74 11.77 6.38
N GLU A 220 -11.44 12.62 7.36
CA GLU A 220 -10.32 13.55 7.24
C GLU A 220 -8.99 12.81 7.44
N TYR A 221 -8.02 13.09 6.56
CA TYR A 221 -6.68 12.57 6.76
C TYR A 221 -6.03 13.25 7.98
N LYS A 222 -5.58 12.43 8.92
CA LYS A 222 -4.76 12.84 10.07
C LYS A 222 -3.52 11.96 10.04
N PRO A 223 -2.30 12.55 10.03
CA PRO A 223 -1.06 11.78 10.02
C PRO A 223 -1.01 10.79 11.16
N ILE A 224 -0.48 9.61 10.88
CA ILE A 224 -0.45 8.52 11.86
C ILE A 224 0.22 8.92 13.18
N GLU A 225 1.30 9.71 13.14
CA GLU A 225 2.00 10.18 14.34
C GLU A 225 1.13 11.01 15.30
N GLU A 226 0.03 11.58 14.80
CA GLU A 226 -0.95 12.28 15.62
C GLU A 226 -2.10 11.38 16.03
N ARG A 227 -2.57 10.53 15.12
CA ARG A 227 -3.72 9.65 15.35
C ARG A 227 -3.42 8.57 16.38
N VAL A 228 -2.23 7.95 16.36
CA VAL A 228 -1.86 6.91 17.33
C VAL A 228 -1.83 7.37 18.79
N LYS A 229 -1.75 8.68 19.05
CA LYS A 229 -1.76 9.22 20.42
C LYS A 229 -3.08 8.95 21.15
N GLU A 230 -4.14 8.65 20.41
CA GLU A 230 -5.48 8.39 20.91
C GLU A 230 -5.75 6.89 21.19
N PHE A 231 -4.79 6.02 20.88
CA PHE A 231 -4.96 4.56 20.94
C PHE A 231 -3.90 3.88 21.80
N SER A 232 -4.30 2.78 22.44
CA SER A 232 -3.38 1.86 23.10
C SER A 232 -2.73 0.98 22.04
N ILE A 233 -1.55 1.37 21.57
CA ILE A 233 -0.72 0.63 20.60
C ILE A 233 0.59 0.15 21.24
N ILE A 234 1.24 -0.82 20.60
CA ILE A 234 2.61 -1.18 20.99
C ILE A 234 3.54 -0.11 20.44
N LYS A 235 4.06 0.73 21.34
CA LYS A 235 5.12 1.66 20.97
C LYS A 235 6.42 0.88 20.86
N PRO A 236 7.18 1.07 19.78
CA PRO A 236 8.48 0.41 19.65
C PRO A 236 9.44 0.86 20.77
#